data_AF-A0A8H7FDD4-F1
#
_entry.id   AF-A0A8H7FDD4-F1
#
_cell.length_a   1.000
_cell.length_b   1.000
_cell.length_c   1.000
_cell.angle_alpha   90.00
_cell.angle_beta   90.00
_cell.angle_gamma   90.00
#
_symmetry.space_group_name_H-M   'P 1'
#
loop_
_entity.id
_entity.type
_entity.pdbx_description
1 polymer ?
#
loop_
_entity_poly.entity_id
_entity_poly.type
_entity_poly.pdbx_seq_one_letter_code
_entity_poly.pdbx_strand_id
1 'polypeptide(L)'
;MLSPFRKLKAGMGSRSPSPSPSAQSTQAQSPAPTAGFPALEITRQICVLVSNLGSGALNVPGLQAAGQIGCQIIDIIQNMKDNEDACSSLIDRMNTLMNLVAEALPPDGASIDSLHIKADLKKDAEKLKQSLGKVHEILQELTSRSRIKKLLGSAGVAGEVTKCKELIDREIEAFKDSLRVGLESIITGQSSLTLKIDGLLPRDPPVPPKIFCGRDELVSELANLCCSGEQQNIAILGAGGLGKTSTALHVLHQIDVVKWYGKRTFFVGCDGVTTVDALALRILQIMQASTPSGENPVDALRSVLIDSSYTLLLLDNFESIWDFQRDHEAARGILQTISSVTATSLIITMRAANPPPGVQWTWHSTLSILSPEAARNVFLTINPMFCCGSSSGDEILSELLREVDYVPLAIHLLAQVSLDLTPQSTLRQWQKKKTQMLTLDQFTADRLESVEVSIALSINSLDTSGNSEAIQLLGMLCLLPDGLLQWQERLELIEERFDTA
;
A
#
# COMPACT_ATOMS: atom_id res chain seq x y z
N MET A 1 72.02 23.77 9.34
CA MET A 1 72.14 23.12 10.66
C MET A 1 71.77 21.65 10.51
N LEU A 2 72.57 20.79 11.12
CA LEU A 2 72.77 19.36 10.86
C LEU A 2 71.58 18.46 11.24
N SER A 3 71.34 17.43 10.42
CA SER A 3 70.70 16.15 10.75
C SER A 3 71.67 15.26 11.59
N PRO A 4 71.45 13.93 11.77
CA PRO A 4 70.33 13.10 12.30
C PRO A 4 70.84 12.12 13.40
N PHE A 5 70.06 11.11 13.86
CA PHE A 5 70.45 9.77 14.40
C PHE A 5 69.33 9.21 15.32
N ARG A 6 69.00 7.91 15.47
CA ARG A 6 69.31 6.60 14.85
C ARG A 6 68.33 5.57 15.46
N LYS A 7 68.10 4.48 14.72
CA LYS A 7 67.42 3.21 15.08
C LYS A 7 68.09 2.41 16.23
N LEU A 8 67.33 1.52 16.89
CA LEU A 8 67.57 0.06 17.21
C LEU A 8 66.83 -0.31 18.53
N LYS A 9 65.78 -1.15 18.59
CA LYS A 9 65.57 -2.61 18.40
C LYS A 9 66.24 -3.55 19.45
N ALA A 10 65.35 -4.29 20.16
CA ALA A 10 65.38 -5.74 20.51
C ALA A 10 65.69 -6.22 21.95
N GLY A 11 64.89 -7.21 22.41
CA GLY A 11 65.24 -8.27 23.40
C GLY A 11 64.31 -8.36 24.62
N MET A 12 63.24 -9.18 24.59
CA MET A 12 63.11 -10.59 25.08
C MET A 12 63.08 -10.77 26.60
N GLY A 13 62.02 -11.42 27.11
CA GLY A 13 61.94 -11.94 28.49
C GLY A 13 60.56 -12.49 28.87
N SER A 14 60.47 -13.80 29.02
CA SER A 14 59.31 -14.67 29.25
C SER A 14 58.75 -14.68 30.68
N ARG A 15 57.46 -15.05 30.83
CA ARG A 15 56.90 -16.13 31.70
C ARG A 15 55.47 -15.84 32.17
N SER A 16 54.56 -16.78 31.90
CA SER A 16 53.32 -17.06 32.66
C SER A 16 53.65 -18.00 33.84
N PRO A 17 52.87 -18.08 34.95
CA PRO A 17 51.60 -18.82 34.96
C PRO A 17 50.49 -18.38 35.97
N SER A 18 49.25 -18.79 35.67
CA SER A 18 48.10 -19.13 36.55
C SER A 18 47.52 -18.12 37.56
N PRO A 19 46.18 -18.03 37.65
CA PRO A 19 45.55 -18.43 38.92
C PRO A 19 44.19 -19.16 38.78
N SER A 20 43.84 -19.89 39.84
CA SER A 20 42.49 -20.31 40.23
C SER A 20 42.48 -20.46 41.76
N PRO A 21 41.35 -20.51 42.49
CA PRO A 21 40.01 -19.92 42.25
C PRO A 21 39.49 -19.13 43.50
N SER A 22 38.53 -18.22 43.36
CA SER A 22 37.52 -17.95 44.42
C SER A 22 36.41 -16.98 44.00
N ALA A 23 35.21 -17.30 44.51
CA ALA A 23 34.01 -16.47 44.70
C ALA A 23 33.13 -16.17 43.47
N GLN A 24 32.23 -17.12 43.21
CA GLN A 24 30.98 -16.93 42.49
C GLN A 24 30.11 -15.86 43.17
N SER A 25 29.63 -14.90 42.40
CA SER A 25 28.36 -14.21 42.64
C SER A 25 27.58 -14.18 41.33
N THR A 26 26.38 -14.73 41.40
CA THR A 26 25.51 -15.10 40.28
C THR A 26 24.90 -13.86 39.66
N GLN A 27 25.34 -13.46 38.46
CA GLN A 27 24.58 -12.54 37.61
C GLN A 27 23.51 -13.34 36.85
N ALA A 28 22.26 -12.93 37.05
CA ALA A 28 21.10 -13.41 36.33
C ALA A 28 21.26 -13.10 34.83
N GLN A 29 21.19 -14.14 34.00
CA GLN A 29 21.08 -14.02 32.55
C GLN A 29 19.71 -13.41 32.20
N SER A 30 19.73 -12.32 31.45
CA SER A 30 18.56 -11.76 30.77
C SER A 30 18.01 -12.77 29.75
N PRO A 31 16.69 -12.88 29.57
CA PRO A 31 16.08 -13.88 28.71
C PRO A 31 16.35 -13.60 27.23
N ALA A 32 16.62 -14.68 26.48
CA ALA A 32 16.71 -14.68 25.03
C ALA A 32 15.41 -14.16 24.37
N PRO A 33 15.49 -13.52 23.19
CA PRO A 33 14.31 -13.09 22.45
C PRO A 33 13.42 -14.29 22.11
N THR A 34 12.13 -14.14 22.38
CA THR A 34 11.11 -15.17 22.19
C THR A 34 10.95 -15.46 20.70
N ALA A 35 11.23 -16.71 20.29
CA ALA A 35 11.08 -17.16 18.91
C ALA A 35 9.60 -17.12 18.49
N GLY A 36 9.25 -16.21 17.58
CA GLY A 36 7.94 -16.20 16.91
C GLY A 36 7.82 -17.38 15.93
N PHE A 37 6.64 -17.99 15.89
CA PHE A 37 6.32 -19.15 15.04
C PHE A 37 6.50 -18.83 13.53
N PRO A 38 7.41 -19.51 12.80
CA PRO A 38 7.60 -19.31 11.36
C PRO A 38 6.33 -19.59 10.53
N ALA A 39 5.51 -20.55 10.97
CA ALA A 39 4.28 -20.95 10.29
C ALA A 39 3.22 -19.85 10.27
N LEU A 40 3.21 -18.98 11.28
CA LEU A 40 2.23 -17.92 11.48
C LEU A 40 2.48 -16.74 10.52
N GLU A 41 3.75 -16.44 10.27
CA GLU A 41 4.17 -15.44 9.30
C GLU A 41 3.84 -15.88 7.87
N ILE A 42 4.05 -17.17 7.57
CA ILE A 42 3.66 -17.77 6.28
C ILE A 42 2.14 -17.68 6.09
N THR A 43 1.33 -18.01 7.11
CA THR A 43 -0.14 -17.87 7.04
C THR A 43 -0.57 -16.45 6.74
N ARG A 44 0.09 -15.48 7.38
CA ARG A 44 -0.19 -14.07 7.21
C ARG A 44 0.07 -13.63 5.77
N GLN A 45 1.19 -14.03 5.20
CA GLN A 45 1.54 -13.73 3.81
C GLN A 45 0.51 -14.29 2.83
N ILE A 46 0.02 -15.52 3.07
CA ILE A 46 -1.02 -16.14 2.22
C ILE A 46 -2.36 -15.41 2.39
N CYS A 47 -2.75 -15.02 3.61
CA CYS A 47 -3.97 -14.23 3.86
C CYS A 47 -3.92 -12.87 3.14
N VAL A 48 -2.77 -12.21 3.15
CA VAL A 48 -2.52 -10.96 2.42
C VAL A 48 -2.62 -11.18 0.91
N LEU A 49 -2.05 -12.27 0.40
CA LEU A 49 -2.14 -12.62 -1.03
C LEU A 49 -3.59 -12.88 -1.46
N VAL A 50 -4.35 -13.66 -0.70
CA VAL A 50 -5.79 -13.91 -0.95
C VAL A 50 -6.60 -12.60 -0.89
N SER A 51 -6.28 -11.73 0.07
CA SER A 51 -6.90 -10.39 0.16
C SER A 51 -6.63 -9.57 -1.10
N ASN A 52 -5.38 -9.51 -1.53
CA ASN A 52 -4.92 -8.72 -2.68
C ASN A 52 -5.49 -9.25 -4.00
N LEU A 53 -5.63 -10.58 -4.14
CA LEU A 53 -6.28 -11.20 -5.29
C LEU A 53 -7.78 -10.86 -5.34
N GLY A 54 -8.44 -10.80 -4.18
CA GLY A 54 -9.84 -10.41 -4.06
C GLY A 54 -10.12 -8.96 -4.45
N SER A 55 -9.25 -8.01 -4.07
CA SER A 55 -9.34 -6.59 -4.44
C SER A 55 -8.78 -6.26 -5.83
N GLY A 56 -7.98 -7.18 -6.38
CA GLY A 56 -7.25 -7.01 -7.64
C GLY A 56 -7.95 -7.70 -8.81
N ALA A 57 -7.20 -8.55 -9.53
CA ALA A 57 -7.59 -9.11 -10.83
C ALA A 57 -8.94 -9.85 -10.85
N LEU A 58 -9.39 -10.42 -9.72
CA LEU A 58 -10.62 -11.21 -9.65
C LEU A 58 -11.86 -10.37 -9.29
N ASN A 59 -11.68 -9.22 -8.63
CA ASN A 59 -12.75 -8.36 -8.11
C ASN A 59 -13.86 -9.16 -7.40
N VAL A 60 -13.47 -9.97 -6.41
CA VAL A 60 -14.39 -10.75 -5.56
C VAL A 60 -14.28 -10.22 -4.13
N PRO A 61 -15.15 -9.26 -3.73
CA PRO A 61 -15.09 -8.63 -2.41
C PRO A 61 -15.18 -9.62 -1.23
N GLY A 62 -15.87 -10.75 -1.42
CA GLY A 62 -15.94 -11.82 -0.43
C GLY A 62 -14.58 -12.45 -0.12
N LEU A 63 -13.73 -12.59 -1.14
CA LEU A 63 -12.39 -13.17 -1.03
C LEU A 63 -11.42 -12.17 -0.36
N GLN A 64 -11.53 -10.90 -0.72
CA GLN A 64 -10.79 -9.81 -0.07
C GLN A 64 -11.07 -9.80 1.43
N ALA A 65 -12.35 -9.78 1.80
CA ALA A 65 -12.79 -9.78 3.19
C ALA A 65 -12.35 -11.05 3.94
N ALA A 66 -12.41 -12.22 3.30
CA ALA A 66 -11.93 -13.47 3.90
C ALA A 66 -10.42 -13.41 4.24
N GLY A 67 -9.58 -12.93 3.33
CA GLY A 67 -8.14 -12.76 3.58
C GLY A 67 -7.85 -11.80 4.73
N GLN A 68 -8.57 -10.68 4.81
CA GLN A 68 -8.40 -9.69 5.89
C GLN A 68 -8.88 -10.21 7.25
N ILE A 69 -10.03 -10.90 7.30
CA ILE A 69 -10.50 -11.55 8.53
C ILE A 69 -9.50 -12.62 9.00
N GLY A 70 -8.87 -13.35 8.06
CA GLY A 70 -7.77 -14.27 8.33
C GLY A 70 -6.60 -13.58 9.03
N CYS A 71 -6.13 -12.43 8.54
CA CYS A 71 -5.08 -11.64 9.19
C CYS A 71 -5.46 -11.22 10.61
N GLN A 72 -6.70 -10.77 10.82
CA GLN A 72 -7.18 -10.36 12.15
C GLN A 72 -7.27 -11.54 13.12
N ILE A 73 -7.65 -12.74 12.65
CA ILE A 73 -7.62 -13.96 13.46
C ILE A 73 -6.19 -14.29 13.88
N ILE A 74 -5.20 -14.14 12.98
CA ILE A 74 -3.78 -14.36 13.29
C ILE A 74 -3.32 -13.39 14.39
N ASP A 75 -3.71 -12.11 14.30
CA ASP A 75 -3.39 -11.10 15.32
C ASP A 75 -3.98 -11.47 16.69
N ILE A 76 -5.22 -11.97 16.73
CA ILE A 76 -5.86 -12.42 17.97
C ILE A 76 -5.11 -13.65 18.53
N ILE A 77 -4.70 -14.59 17.67
CA ILE A 77 -3.97 -15.80 18.08
C ILE A 77 -2.57 -15.49 18.60
N GLN A 78 -1.83 -14.57 17.98
CA GLN A 78 -0.52 -14.11 18.47
C GLN A 78 -0.58 -13.55 19.89
N ASN A 79 -1.73 -12.98 20.27
CA ASN A 79 -1.96 -12.41 21.59
C ASN A 79 -2.41 -13.43 22.65
N MET A 80 -2.74 -14.68 22.26
CA MET A 80 -3.18 -15.76 23.15
C MET A 80 -2.04 -16.71 23.52
N LYS A 81 -1.07 -16.23 24.32
CA LYS A 81 0.13 -17.00 24.76
C LYS A 81 -0.14 -18.21 25.66
N ASP A 82 -1.31 -18.31 26.30
CA ASP A 82 -1.58 -19.32 27.34
C ASP A 82 -2.10 -20.68 26.80
N ASN A 83 -2.28 -20.83 25.48
CA ASN A 83 -2.88 -22.04 24.88
C ASN A 83 -2.24 -22.39 23.52
N GLU A 84 -0.91 -22.42 23.50
CA GLU A 84 -0.07 -22.52 22.29
C GLU A 84 -0.40 -23.73 21.41
N ASP A 85 -0.64 -24.91 21.98
CA ASP A 85 -0.91 -26.14 21.19
C ASP A 85 -2.25 -26.07 20.44
N ALA A 86 -3.30 -25.54 21.10
CA ALA A 86 -4.62 -25.40 20.49
C ALA A 86 -4.63 -24.32 19.40
N CYS A 87 -3.88 -23.24 19.63
CA CYS A 87 -3.72 -22.12 18.70
C CYS A 87 -2.86 -22.50 17.48
N SER A 88 -1.76 -23.24 17.69
CA SER A 88 -0.89 -23.72 16.62
C SER A 88 -1.65 -24.60 15.63
N SER A 89 -2.46 -25.53 16.14
CA SER A 89 -3.25 -26.40 15.27
C SER A 89 -4.42 -25.69 14.56
N LEU A 90 -4.88 -24.54 15.07
CA LEU A 90 -5.84 -23.68 14.38
C LEU A 90 -5.16 -22.92 13.23
N ILE A 91 -3.93 -22.44 13.45
CA ILE A 91 -3.09 -21.78 12.42
C ILE A 91 -2.80 -22.75 11.28
N ASP A 92 -2.43 -24.00 11.55
CA ASP A 92 -2.17 -25.01 10.51
C ASP A 92 -3.38 -25.28 9.61
N ARG A 93 -4.58 -25.25 10.19
CA ARG A 93 -5.83 -25.45 9.44
C ARG A 93 -6.20 -24.22 8.63
N MET A 94 -5.96 -23.04 9.17
CA MET A 94 -6.16 -21.80 8.44
C MET A 94 -5.16 -21.66 7.29
N ASN A 95 -3.90 -22.08 7.50
CA ASN A 95 -2.90 -22.27 6.45
C ASN A 95 -3.40 -23.18 5.34
N THR A 96 -3.96 -24.34 5.72
CA THR A 96 -4.47 -25.32 4.75
C THR A 96 -5.62 -24.74 3.93
N LEU A 97 -6.58 -24.07 4.58
CA LEU A 97 -7.71 -23.43 3.90
C LEU A 97 -7.23 -22.32 2.95
N MET A 98 -6.35 -21.43 3.42
CA MET A 98 -5.87 -20.30 2.63
C MET A 98 -4.96 -20.73 1.48
N ASN A 99 -4.17 -21.81 1.65
CA ASN A 99 -3.42 -22.41 0.55
C ASN A 99 -4.33 -23.07 -0.48
N LEU A 100 -5.38 -23.79 -0.06
CA LEU A 100 -6.34 -24.37 -1.00
C LEU A 100 -7.06 -23.28 -1.81
N VAL A 101 -7.38 -22.15 -1.17
CA VAL A 101 -7.95 -20.98 -1.83
C VAL A 101 -6.94 -20.33 -2.78
N ALA A 102 -5.67 -20.20 -2.37
CA ALA A 102 -4.62 -19.62 -3.22
C ALA A 102 -4.25 -20.52 -4.41
N GLU A 103 -4.19 -21.84 -4.23
CA GLU A 103 -3.88 -22.83 -5.28
C GLU A 103 -5.05 -23.03 -6.26
N ALA A 104 -6.29 -22.86 -5.80
CA ALA A 104 -7.48 -22.82 -6.63
C ALA A 104 -7.52 -21.62 -7.59
N LEU A 105 -6.72 -20.60 -7.31
CA LEU A 105 -6.65 -19.37 -8.07
C LEU A 105 -5.36 -19.39 -8.90
N PRO A 106 -5.39 -19.00 -10.18
CA PRO A 106 -4.19 -19.00 -11.00
C PRO A 106 -3.16 -18.00 -10.43
N PRO A 107 -1.85 -18.35 -10.44
CA PRO A 107 -0.80 -17.56 -9.80
C PRO A 107 -0.63 -16.14 -10.35
N ASP A 108 -1.17 -15.85 -11.54
CA ASP A 108 -1.08 -14.55 -12.23
C ASP A 108 -2.43 -13.87 -12.52
N GLY A 109 -3.51 -14.19 -11.79
CA GLY A 109 -4.76 -13.44 -11.91
C GLY A 109 -5.42 -13.50 -13.30
N ALA A 110 -5.23 -14.59 -14.04
CA ALA A 110 -5.96 -14.82 -15.29
C ALA A 110 -7.49 -14.87 -15.02
N SER A 111 -8.27 -14.15 -15.84
CA SER A 111 -9.73 -14.14 -15.78
C SER A 111 -10.29 -15.56 -15.88
N ILE A 112 -11.01 -16.00 -14.83
CA ILE A 112 -11.80 -17.23 -14.88
C ILE A 112 -13.09 -16.92 -15.65
N ASP A 113 -13.06 -16.96 -16.98
CA ASP A 113 -14.27 -16.85 -17.80
C ASP A 113 -14.83 -18.22 -18.15
N SER A 114 -15.55 -18.78 -17.18
CA SER A 114 -16.82 -19.41 -17.49
C SER A 114 -17.87 -18.83 -16.54
N LEU A 115 -19.01 -18.39 -17.09
CA LEU A 115 -20.09 -17.73 -16.35
C LEU A 115 -20.63 -18.55 -15.15
N HIS A 116 -20.40 -19.87 -15.13
CA HIS A 116 -20.71 -20.74 -13.99
C HIS A 116 -19.68 -20.62 -12.85
N ILE A 117 -18.37 -20.64 -13.17
CA ILE A 117 -17.32 -20.62 -12.12
C ILE A 117 -17.27 -19.27 -11.39
N LYS A 118 -17.52 -18.13 -12.07
CA LYS A 118 -17.59 -16.81 -11.40
C LYS A 118 -18.75 -16.69 -10.39
N ALA A 119 -19.88 -17.35 -10.65
CA ALA A 119 -21.04 -17.31 -9.75
C ALA A 119 -20.85 -18.22 -8.53
N ASP A 120 -20.31 -19.42 -8.74
CA ASP A 120 -20.04 -20.39 -7.67
C ASP A 120 -18.86 -19.92 -6.80
N LEU A 121 -17.78 -19.40 -7.39
CA LEU A 121 -16.65 -18.82 -6.66
C LEU A 121 -17.06 -17.61 -5.82
N LYS A 122 -17.95 -16.75 -6.31
CA LYS A 122 -18.45 -15.61 -5.54
C LYS A 122 -19.31 -16.05 -4.37
N LYS A 123 -20.14 -17.09 -4.56
CA LYS A 123 -20.98 -17.68 -3.51
C LYS A 123 -20.13 -18.35 -2.42
N ASP A 124 -19.09 -19.06 -2.83
CA ASP A 124 -18.20 -19.76 -1.91
C ASP A 124 -17.24 -18.81 -1.18
N ALA A 125 -16.78 -17.74 -1.85
CA ALA A 125 -16.04 -16.66 -1.21
C ALA A 125 -16.87 -15.92 -0.15
N GLU A 126 -18.17 -15.70 -0.38
CA GLU A 126 -19.04 -15.07 0.63
C GLU A 126 -19.34 -15.99 1.81
N LYS A 127 -19.44 -17.31 1.59
CA LYS A 127 -19.54 -18.29 2.70
C LYS A 127 -18.25 -18.36 3.51
N LEU A 128 -17.09 -18.39 2.83
CA LEU A 128 -15.78 -18.36 3.47
C LEU A 128 -15.63 -17.13 4.38
N LYS A 129 -16.00 -15.95 3.89
CA LYS A 129 -16.05 -14.71 4.67
C LYS A 129 -16.95 -14.85 5.89
N GLN A 130 -18.17 -15.38 5.75
CA GLN A 130 -19.10 -15.54 6.88
C GLN A 130 -18.57 -16.52 7.94
N SER A 131 -17.95 -17.62 7.51
CA SER A 131 -17.40 -18.63 8.42
C SER A 131 -16.14 -18.12 9.14
N LEU A 132 -15.24 -17.42 8.44
CA LEU A 132 -14.11 -16.75 9.07
C LEU A 132 -14.57 -15.63 10.01
N GLY A 133 -15.63 -14.88 9.67
CA GLY A 133 -16.23 -13.89 10.56
C GLY A 133 -16.73 -14.48 11.88
N LYS A 134 -17.37 -15.66 11.82
CA LYS A 134 -17.80 -16.38 13.04
C LYS A 134 -16.62 -16.87 13.87
N VAL A 135 -15.53 -17.33 13.22
CA VAL A 135 -14.30 -17.72 13.92
C VAL A 135 -13.68 -16.50 14.60
N HIS A 136 -13.61 -15.36 13.91
CA HIS A 136 -13.13 -14.11 14.48
C HIS A 136 -13.95 -13.68 15.70
N GLU A 137 -15.28 -13.72 15.60
CA GLU A 137 -16.19 -13.35 16.69
C GLU A 137 -16.01 -14.24 17.92
N ILE A 138 -15.92 -15.57 17.74
CA ILE A 138 -15.67 -16.52 18.84
C ILE A 138 -14.29 -16.23 19.49
N LEU A 139 -13.24 -16.03 18.70
CA LEU A 139 -11.90 -15.76 19.22
C LEU A 139 -11.79 -14.39 19.90
N GLN A 140 -12.50 -13.39 19.39
CA GLN A 140 -12.58 -12.05 19.97
C GLN A 140 -13.40 -12.05 21.28
N GLU A 141 -14.45 -12.86 21.37
CA GLU A 141 -15.21 -13.08 22.59
C GLU A 141 -14.36 -13.78 23.67
N LEU A 142 -13.48 -14.71 23.27
CA LEU A 142 -12.53 -15.37 24.17
C LEU A 142 -11.45 -14.41 24.70
N THR A 143 -10.96 -13.48 23.87
CA THR A 143 -9.95 -12.47 24.29
C THR A 143 -10.55 -11.34 25.11
N SER A 144 -11.79 -10.90 24.84
CA SER A 144 -12.47 -9.87 25.63
C SER A 144 -12.89 -10.37 27.03
N ARG A 145 -13.14 -11.68 27.18
CA ARG A 145 -13.39 -12.33 28.48
C ARG A 145 -12.12 -12.51 29.34
N SER A 146 -10.93 -12.12 28.85
CA SER A 146 -9.65 -12.21 29.56
C SER A 146 -9.52 -11.34 30.81
N ARG A 147 -10.40 -10.35 31.03
CA ARG A 147 -10.49 -9.63 32.31
C ARG A 147 -11.10 -10.46 33.44
N ILE A 148 -11.65 -11.64 33.14
CA ILE A 148 -12.18 -12.61 34.12
C ILE A 148 -11.47 -13.96 33.95
N LYS A 149 -10.13 -13.92 33.91
CA LYS A 149 -9.20 -15.09 33.88
C LYS A 149 -9.39 -16.14 35.00
N LYS A 150 -10.45 -16.06 35.81
CA LYS A 150 -10.71 -16.86 37.01
C LYS A 150 -11.90 -17.83 36.95
N LEU A 151 -12.71 -17.85 35.89
CA LEU A 151 -13.98 -18.61 35.90
C LEU A 151 -14.21 -19.61 34.75
N LEU A 152 -13.36 -19.64 33.72
CA LEU A 152 -13.34 -20.70 32.70
C LEU A 152 -12.00 -21.41 32.77
N GLY A 153 -12.01 -22.69 33.15
CA GLY A 153 -10.81 -23.53 33.12
C GLY A 153 -10.30 -23.74 31.69
N SER A 154 -9.04 -24.17 31.54
CA SER A 154 -8.38 -24.46 30.25
C SER A 154 -9.20 -25.36 29.31
N ALA A 155 -10.03 -26.24 29.87
CA ALA A 155 -10.94 -27.11 29.13
C ALA A 155 -12.04 -26.36 28.34
N GLY A 156 -12.52 -25.20 28.83
CA GLY A 156 -13.55 -24.41 28.13
C GLY A 156 -13.00 -23.66 26.92
N VAL A 157 -11.78 -23.12 27.05
CA VAL A 157 -11.07 -22.43 25.95
C VAL A 157 -10.71 -23.43 24.84
N ALA A 158 -10.26 -24.64 25.20
CA ALA A 158 -10.01 -25.70 24.24
C ALA A 158 -11.28 -26.14 23.48
N GLY A 159 -12.45 -26.14 24.12
CA GLY A 159 -13.74 -26.47 23.50
C GLY A 159 -14.17 -25.46 22.43
N GLU A 160 -14.05 -24.16 22.69
CA GLU A 160 -14.41 -23.13 21.71
C GLU A 160 -13.40 -23.06 20.55
N VAL A 161 -12.10 -23.29 20.80
CA VAL A 161 -11.10 -23.44 19.72
C VAL A 161 -11.39 -24.68 18.87
N THR A 162 -11.91 -25.77 19.46
CA THR A 162 -12.36 -26.95 18.72
C THR A 162 -13.57 -26.65 17.84
N LYS A 163 -14.49 -25.81 18.30
CA LYS A 163 -15.63 -25.34 17.49
C LYS A 163 -15.20 -24.47 16.31
N CYS A 164 -14.18 -23.61 16.50
CA CYS A 164 -13.54 -22.87 15.40
C CYS A 164 -12.91 -23.82 14.38
N LYS A 165 -12.24 -24.87 14.85
CA LYS A 165 -11.69 -25.93 13.99
C LYS A 165 -12.75 -26.62 13.13
N GLU A 166 -13.87 -27.02 13.73
CA GLU A 166 -14.96 -27.69 12.99
C GLU A 166 -15.64 -26.77 11.97
N LEU A 167 -15.65 -25.46 12.20
CA LEU A 167 -16.10 -24.48 11.21
C LEU A 167 -15.12 -24.40 10.03
N ILE A 168 -13.82 -24.31 10.31
CA ILE A 168 -12.78 -24.26 9.26
C ILE A 168 -12.73 -25.56 8.45
N ASP A 169 -12.81 -26.72 9.09
CA ASP A 169 -12.81 -28.02 8.40
C ASP A 169 -14.00 -28.18 7.45
N ARG A 170 -15.18 -27.71 7.85
CA ARG A 170 -16.37 -27.74 6.97
C ARG A 170 -16.18 -26.90 5.73
N GLU A 171 -15.54 -25.74 5.84
CA GLU A 171 -15.24 -24.89 4.68
C GLU A 171 -14.15 -25.49 3.80
N ILE A 172 -13.12 -26.12 4.39
CA ILE A 172 -12.08 -26.85 3.63
C ILE A 172 -12.72 -27.92 2.75
N GLU A 173 -13.62 -28.74 3.30
CA GLU A 173 -14.27 -29.82 2.53
C GLU A 173 -15.28 -29.26 1.51
N ALA A 174 -16.04 -28.23 1.85
CA ALA A 174 -16.94 -27.57 0.90
C ALA A 174 -16.20 -26.95 -0.28
N PHE A 175 -15.04 -26.34 -0.03
CA PHE A 175 -14.21 -25.72 -1.06
C PHE A 175 -13.54 -26.77 -1.96
N LYS A 176 -13.05 -27.88 -1.40
CA LYS A 176 -12.51 -29.03 -2.16
C LYS A 176 -13.56 -29.65 -3.09
N ASP A 177 -14.79 -29.85 -2.62
CA ASP A 177 -15.87 -30.38 -3.45
C ASP A 177 -16.24 -29.43 -4.60
N SER A 178 -16.23 -28.12 -4.35
CA SER A 178 -16.48 -27.11 -5.38
C SER A 178 -15.39 -27.10 -6.47
N LEU A 179 -14.12 -27.26 -6.09
CA LEU A 179 -13.00 -27.37 -7.04
C LEU A 179 -13.04 -28.64 -7.88
N ARG A 180 -13.41 -29.78 -7.29
CA ARG A 180 -13.52 -31.05 -8.00
C ARG A 180 -14.59 -30.99 -9.09
N VAL A 181 -15.73 -30.35 -8.81
CA VAL A 181 -16.81 -30.12 -9.78
C VAL A 181 -16.38 -29.15 -10.89
N GLY A 182 -15.61 -28.11 -10.57
CA GLY A 182 -15.06 -27.17 -11.56
C GLY A 182 -14.04 -27.79 -12.52
N LEU A 183 -13.14 -28.66 -12.03
CA LEU A 183 -12.11 -29.31 -12.84
C LEU A 183 -12.65 -30.40 -13.79
N GLU A 184 -13.68 -31.15 -13.40
CA GLU A 184 -14.31 -32.17 -14.26
C GLU A 184 -14.99 -31.54 -15.51
N SER A 185 -15.48 -30.30 -15.39
CA SER A 185 -16.02 -29.51 -16.51
C SER A 185 -14.95 -29.03 -17.51
N ILE A 186 -13.69 -28.91 -17.08
CA ILE A 186 -12.57 -28.40 -17.90
C ILE A 186 -11.91 -29.55 -18.67
N ILE A 187 -11.80 -30.74 -18.07
CA ILE A 187 -11.11 -31.89 -18.67
C ILE A 187 -11.89 -32.50 -19.86
N THR A 188 -13.21 -32.31 -19.93
CA THR A 188 -14.04 -32.82 -21.03
C THR A 188 -14.13 -31.87 -22.24
N GLY A 189 -13.60 -30.64 -22.14
CA GLY A 189 -13.66 -29.62 -23.18
C GLY A 189 -12.28 -29.11 -23.61
N GLN A 190 -11.70 -29.77 -24.63
CA GLN A 190 -10.63 -29.28 -25.50
C GLN A 190 -9.18 -29.38 -25.01
N SER A 191 -8.46 -30.30 -25.64
CA SER A 191 -7.00 -30.35 -25.74
C SER A 191 -6.50 -29.29 -26.73
N SER A 192 -5.37 -28.66 -26.40
CA SER A 192 -4.59 -27.66 -27.17
C SER A 192 -5.10 -26.21 -27.14
N LEU A 193 -4.52 -25.39 -26.25
CA LEU A 193 -4.61 -23.92 -26.32
C LEU A 193 -3.26 -23.26 -26.09
N THR A 194 -2.68 -22.77 -27.19
CA THR A 194 -1.86 -21.55 -27.24
C THR A 194 -2.69 -20.41 -26.66
N LEU A 195 -2.21 -19.80 -25.57
CA LEU A 195 -2.87 -18.69 -24.87
C LEU A 195 -2.97 -17.45 -25.77
N LYS A 196 -4.13 -17.25 -26.40
CA LYS A 196 -4.60 -15.93 -26.81
C LYS A 196 -5.35 -15.32 -25.62
N ILE A 197 -4.70 -14.40 -24.93
CA ILE A 197 -5.25 -13.65 -23.80
C ILE A 197 -5.96 -12.41 -24.37
N ASP A 198 -7.27 -12.50 -24.61
CA ASP A 198 -8.12 -11.36 -24.94
C ASP A 198 -8.89 -10.91 -23.69
N GLY A 199 -8.19 -10.30 -22.74
CA GLY A 199 -8.76 -9.55 -21.61
C GLY A 199 -8.18 -8.13 -21.63
N LEU A 200 -8.76 -7.26 -22.46
CA LEU A 200 -8.25 -5.90 -22.64
C LEU A 200 -8.35 -5.09 -21.33
N LEU A 201 -7.21 -4.69 -20.76
CA LEU A 201 -7.17 -3.57 -19.83
C LEU A 201 -7.79 -2.33 -20.51
N PRO A 202 -8.58 -1.52 -19.79
CA PRO A 202 -9.19 -0.33 -20.39
C PRO A 202 -8.09 0.57 -20.94
N ARG A 203 -8.16 0.79 -22.25
CA ARG A 203 -7.19 1.61 -22.99
C ARG A 203 -7.29 3.08 -22.60
N ASP A 204 -8.51 3.54 -22.36
CA ASP A 204 -8.79 4.94 -22.09
C ASP A 204 -8.46 5.27 -20.62
N PRO A 205 -7.81 6.41 -20.35
CA PRO A 205 -7.52 6.86 -19.00
C PRO A 205 -8.78 6.98 -18.13
N PRO A 206 -8.68 6.78 -16.80
CA PRO A 206 -9.78 7.01 -15.87
C PRO A 206 -10.33 8.43 -15.95
N VAL A 207 -11.65 8.58 -15.77
CA VAL A 207 -12.29 9.90 -15.78
C VAL A 207 -11.76 10.76 -14.62
N PRO A 208 -11.38 12.02 -14.87
CA PRO A 208 -10.91 12.91 -13.82
C PRO A 208 -12.03 13.21 -12.80
N PRO A 209 -11.69 13.43 -11.52
CA PRO A 209 -12.69 13.72 -10.49
C PRO A 209 -13.39 15.05 -10.77
N LYS A 210 -14.72 15.07 -10.63
CA LYS A 210 -15.53 16.27 -10.93
C LYS A 210 -15.24 17.45 -9.99
N ILE A 211 -14.85 17.16 -8.75
CA ILE A 211 -14.54 18.17 -7.75
C ILE A 211 -13.03 18.39 -7.79
N PHE A 212 -12.62 19.46 -8.45
CA PHE A 212 -11.22 19.84 -8.63
C PHE A 212 -11.14 21.37 -8.61
N CYS A 213 -10.40 21.93 -7.66
CA CYS A 213 -10.35 23.38 -7.46
C CYS A 213 -8.92 23.85 -7.13
N GLY A 214 -8.55 25.05 -7.61
CA GLY A 214 -7.31 25.74 -7.23
C GLY A 214 -6.05 25.21 -7.92
N ARG A 215 -6.22 24.46 -9.01
CA ARG A 215 -5.11 23.84 -9.78
C ARG A 215 -5.26 24.04 -11.29
N ASP A 216 -6.20 24.87 -11.72
CA ASP A 216 -6.53 25.09 -13.13
C ASP A 216 -5.35 25.67 -13.92
N GLU A 217 -4.61 26.60 -13.30
CA GLU A 217 -3.40 27.18 -13.89
C GLU A 217 -2.29 26.14 -14.08
N LEU A 218 -2.05 25.31 -13.06
CA LEU A 218 -1.06 24.23 -13.13
C LEU A 218 -1.43 23.20 -14.20
N VAL A 219 -2.70 22.80 -14.28
CA VAL A 219 -3.16 21.88 -15.33
C VAL A 219 -2.95 22.48 -16.71
N SER A 220 -3.23 23.77 -16.88
CA SER A 220 -3.05 24.48 -18.14
C SER A 220 -1.57 24.59 -18.53
N GLU A 221 -0.69 24.89 -17.57
CA GLU A 221 0.77 24.93 -17.74
C GLU A 221 1.31 23.57 -18.20
N LEU A 222 0.96 22.49 -17.50
CA LEU A 222 1.41 21.14 -17.81
C LEU A 222 0.85 20.65 -19.15
N ALA A 223 -0.41 20.97 -19.47
CA ALA A 223 -1.01 20.64 -20.76
C ALA A 223 -0.31 21.36 -21.92
N ASN A 224 0.01 22.64 -21.76
CA ASN A 224 0.79 23.41 -22.74
C ASN A 224 2.18 22.82 -22.94
N LEU A 225 2.84 22.42 -21.85
CA LEU A 225 4.14 21.75 -21.92
C LEU A 225 4.03 20.46 -22.75
N CYS A 226 3.05 19.60 -22.45
CA CYS A 226 2.80 18.36 -23.19
C CYS A 226 2.53 18.59 -24.69
N CYS A 227 2.02 19.75 -25.09
CA CYS A 227 1.69 20.08 -26.49
C CYS A 227 2.78 20.89 -27.22
N SER A 228 3.96 21.05 -26.63
CA SER A 228 5.06 21.86 -27.19
C SER A 228 5.75 21.27 -28.43
N GLY A 229 5.48 20.00 -28.77
CA GLY A 229 6.07 19.29 -29.91
C GLY A 229 7.41 18.61 -29.64
N GLU A 230 7.99 18.82 -28.46
CA GLU A 230 9.15 18.10 -27.97
C GLU A 230 8.74 17.04 -26.94
N GLN A 231 9.64 16.08 -26.69
CA GLN A 231 9.46 15.11 -25.62
C GLN A 231 9.43 15.81 -24.25
N GLN A 232 8.44 15.48 -23.43
CA GLN A 232 8.31 16.04 -22.10
C GLN A 232 8.35 14.95 -21.03
N ASN A 233 9.25 15.10 -20.06
CA ASN A 233 9.28 14.28 -18.86
C ASN A 233 8.83 15.14 -17.67
N ILE A 234 7.69 14.79 -17.07
CA ILE A 234 7.04 15.56 -16.02
C ILE A 234 6.93 14.70 -14.77
N ALA A 235 7.41 15.21 -13.63
CA ALA A 235 7.25 14.54 -12.33
C ALA A 235 6.36 15.35 -11.39
N ILE A 236 5.16 14.85 -11.11
CA ILE A 236 4.24 15.42 -10.13
C ILE A 236 4.47 14.73 -8.79
N LEU A 237 5.07 15.46 -7.86
CA LEU A 237 5.59 14.91 -6.60
C LEU A 237 4.78 15.39 -5.39
N GLY A 238 5.05 14.82 -4.22
CA GLY A 238 4.48 15.25 -2.93
C GLY A 238 3.78 14.17 -2.14
N ALA A 239 3.34 14.52 -0.93
CA ALA A 239 2.74 13.60 0.03
C ALA A 239 1.43 12.97 -0.46
N GLY A 240 0.96 11.94 0.27
CA GLY A 240 -0.34 11.31 0.03
C GLY A 240 -1.49 12.32 0.15
N GLY A 241 -2.54 12.15 -0.65
CA GLY A 241 -3.76 12.97 -0.53
C GLY A 241 -3.69 14.38 -1.11
N LEU A 242 -2.57 14.81 -1.70
CA LEU A 242 -2.40 16.15 -2.31
C LEU A 242 -2.98 16.30 -3.73
N GLY A 243 -3.58 15.24 -4.29
CA GLY A 243 -4.24 15.30 -5.60
C GLY A 243 -3.30 15.18 -6.81
N LYS A 244 -2.16 14.50 -6.66
CA LYS A 244 -1.21 14.25 -7.77
C LYS A 244 -1.87 13.52 -8.94
N THR A 245 -2.50 12.38 -8.67
CA THR A 245 -3.26 11.58 -9.64
C THR A 245 -4.39 12.40 -10.26
N SER A 246 -5.16 13.13 -9.44
CA SER A 246 -6.24 14.00 -9.94
C SER A 246 -5.73 15.08 -10.89
N THR A 247 -4.60 15.70 -10.58
CA THR A 247 -3.96 16.72 -11.43
C THR A 247 -3.49 16.10 -12.74
N ALA A 248 -2.81 14.95 -12.69
CA ALA A 248 -2.35 14.23 -13.87
C ALA A 248 -3.51 13.84 -14.78
N LEU A 249 -4.60 13.29 -14.22
CA LEU A 249 -5.80 12.94 -14.99
C LEU A 249 -6.45 14.15 -15.65
N HIS A 250 -6.50 15.31 -14.98
CA HIS A 250 -6.99 16.54 -15.59
C HIS A 250 -6.11 16.99 -16.76
N VAL A 251 -4.78 16.86 -16.67
CA VAL A 251 -3.86 17.13 -17.78
C VAL A 251 -4.14 16.18 -18.96
N LEU A 252 -4.30 14.87 -18.71
CA LEU A 252 -4.58 13.90 -19.78
C LEU A 252 -5.88 14.20 -20.54
N HIS A 253 -6.87 14.78 -19.87
CA HIS A 253 -8.19 15.08 -20.43
C HIS A 253 -8.33 16.52 -20.94
N GLN A 254 -7.27 17.33 -20.89
CA GLN A 254 -7.29 18.66 -21.50
C GLN A 254 -7.53 18.56 -23.01
N ILE A 255 -8.36 19.47 -23.53
CA ILE A 255 -8.82 19.43 -24.93
C ILE A 255 -7.64 19.41 -25.89
N ASP A 256 -6.60 20.20 -25.62
CA ASP A 256 -5.44 20.32 -26.49
C ASP A 256 -4.55 19.06 -26.42
N VAL A 257 -4.41 18.46 -25.25
CA VAL A 257 -3.70 17.17 -25.07
C VAL A 257 -4.41 16.04 -25.81
N VAL A 258 -5.74 15.96 -25.68
CA VAL A 258 -6.56 14.97 -26.41
C VAL A 258 -6.48 15.18 -27.92
N LYS A 259 -6.43 16.42 -28.40
CA LYS A 259 -6.24 16.70 -29.84
C LYS A 259 -4.84 16.32 -30.32
N TRP A 260 -3.81 16.56 -29.51
CA TRP A 260 -2.42 16.31 -29.88
C TRP A 260 -2.09 14.82 -29.92
N TYR A 261 -2.40 14.09 -28.85
CA TYR A 261 -2.07 12.67 -28.70
C TYR A 261 -3.19 11.73 -29.18
N GLY A 262 -4.42 12.23 -29.35
CA GLY A 262 -5.55 11.41 -29.78
C GLY A 262 -5.83 10.26 -28.80
N LYS A 263 -5.84 9.02 -29.32
CA LYS A 263 -6.04 7.79 -28.53
C LYS A 263 -4.73 7.17 -28.01
N ARG A 264 -3.63 7.93 -28.03
CA ARG A 264 -2.28 7.51 -27.59
C ARG A 264 -1.91 8.10 -26.23
N THR A 265 -2.91 8.23 -25.37
CA THR A 265 -2.76 8.67 -23.99
C THR A 265 -3.09 7.49 -23.09
N PHE A 266 -2.12 7.05 -22.29
CA PHE A 266 -2.26 5.83 -21.50
C PHE A 266 -2.04 6.11 -20.02
N PHE A 267 -2.96 5.62 -19.18
CA PHE A 267 -2.83 5.63 -17.73
C PHE A 267 -2.37 4.26 -17.25
N VAL A 268 -1.29 4.22 -16.46
CA VAL A 268 -0.72 2.99 -15.91
C VAL A 268 -0.59 3.18 -14.40
N GLY A 269 -1.48 2.53 -13.64
CA GLY A 269 -1.34 2.46 -12.19
C GLY A 269 -0.24 1.46 -11.82
N CYS A 270 0.79 1.92 -11.09
CA CYS A 270 1.90 1.09 -10.63
C CYS A 270 1.57 0.34 -9.33
N ASP A 271 0.42 0.60 -8.71
CA ASP A 271 -0.01 -0.10 -7.50
C ASP A 271 -0.06 -1.62 -7.74
N GLY A 272 0.58 -2.37 -6.83
CA GLY A 272 0.66 -3.84 -6.86
C GLY A 272 1.65 -4.41 -7.89
N VAL A 273 2.33 -3.56 -8.67
CA VAL A 273 3.41 -3.99 -9.57
C VAL A 273 4.72 -3.95 -8.78
N THR A 274 5.46 -5.06 -8.79
CA THR A 274 6.68 -5.21 -7.97
C THR A 274 7.95 -5.37 -8.80
N THR A 275 7.84 -5.55 -10.12
CA THR A 275 9.00 -5.71 -10.99
C THR A 275 8.89 -4.84 -12.24
N VAL A 276 10.06 -4.49 -12.80
CA VAL A 276 10.16 -3.70 -14.03
C VAL A 276 9.57 -4.45 -15.23
N ASP A 277 9.78 -5.77 -15.30
CA ASP A 277 9.21 -6.63 -16.34
C ASP A 277 7.68 -6.64 -16.28
N ALA A 278 7.11 -6.73 -15.06
CA ALA A 278 5.67 -6.66 -14.87
C ALA A 278 5.11 -5.28 -15.26
N LEU A 279 5.84 -4.20 -14.97
CA LEU A 279 5.46 -2.85 -15.43
C LEU A 279 5.47 -2.76 -16.96
N ALA A 280 6.52 -3.25 -17.61
CA ALA A 280 6.63 -3.24 -19.07
C ALA A 280 5.50 -4.05 -19.73
N LEU A 281 5.22 -5.25 -19.23
CA LEU A 281 4.10 -6.07 -19.69
C LEU A 281 2.75 -5.36 -19.50
N ARG A 282 2.54 -4.70 -18.36
CA ARG A 282 1.32 -3.95 -18.09
C ARG A 282 1.14 -2.78 -19.06
N ILE A 283 2.21 -2.04 -19.36
CA ILE A 283 2.18 -0.96 -20.36
C ILE A 283 1.81 -1.55 -21.74
N LEU A 284 2.47 -2.64 -22.16
CA LEU A 284 2.20 -3.32 -23.43
C LEU A 284 0.75 -3.81 -23.55
N GLN A 285 0.20 -4.37 -22.48
CA GLN A 285 -1.20 -4.81 -22.41
C GLN A 285 -2.18 -3.64 -22.57
N ILE A 286 -1.95 -2.51 -21.87
CA ILE A 286 -2.78 -1.30 -21.98
C ILE A 286 -2.70 -0.69 -23.39
N MET A 287 -1.52 -0.74 -24.00
CA MET A 287 -1.30 -0.29 -25.38
C MET A 287 -1.89 -1.25 -26.42
N GLN A 288 -2.31 -2.45 -26.02
CA GLN A 288 -2.80 -3.53 -26.89
C GLN A 288 -1.77 -3.93 -27.96
N ALA A 289 -0.50 -3.87 -27.60
CA ALA A 289 0.60 -4.22 -28.49
C ALA A 289 0.86 -5.73 -28.44
N SER A 290 1.07 -6.34 -29.60
CA SER A 290 1.48 -7.75 -29.68
C SER A 290 2.95 -7.87 -29.30
N THR A 291 3.26 -8.74 -28.34
CA THR A 291 4.64 -9.04 -27.96
C THR A 291 5.13 -10.30 -28.68
N PRO A 292 6.33 -10.28 -29.28
CA PRO A 292 6.97 -11.49 -29.78
C PRO A 292 7.25 -12.46 -28.62
N SER A 293 6.93 -13.74 -28.82
CA SER A 293 7.16 -14.77 -27.80
C SER A 293 8.65 -14.91 -27.50
N GLY A 294 9.06 -14.69 -26.25
CA GLY A 294 10.44 -14.89 -25.78
C GLY A 294 11.36 -13.66 -25.82
N GLU A 295 10.84 -12.48 -26.17
CA GLU A 295 11.58 -11.22 -26.07
C GLU A 295 11.54 -10.67 -24.64
N ASN A 296 12.57 -9.92 -24.22
CA ASN A 296 12.57 -9.21 -22.95
C ASN A 296 11.43 -8.15 -22.96
N PRO A 297 10.57 -8.08 -21.93
CA PRO A 297 9.44 -7.14 -21.90
C PRO A 297 9.81 -5.67 -22.06
N VAL A 298 10.96 -5.24 -21.52
CA VAL A 298 11.45 -3.86 -21.59
C VAL A 298 11.91 -3.53 -23.01
N ASP A 299 12.59 -4.46 -23.68
CA ASP A 299 13.00 -4.31 -25.08
C ASP A 299 11.78 -4.28 -26.02
N ALA A 300 10.80 -5.16 -25.80
CA ALA A 300 9.54 -5.17 -26.53
C ALA A 300 8.78 -3.83 -26.35
N LEU A 301 8.72 -3.32 -25.12
CA LEU A 301 8.13 -2.00 -24.84
C LEU A 301 8.86 -0.89 -25.60
N ARG A 302 10.19 -0.89 -25.56
CA ARG A 302 11.01 0.09 -26.27
C ARG A 302 10.71 0.06 -27.78
N SER A 303 10.67 -1.13 -28.37
CA SER A 303 10.37 -1.33 -29.79
C SER A 303 9.00 -0.77 -30.16
N VAL A 304 7.96 -1.13 -29.39
CA VAL A 304 6.60 -0.63 -29.58
C VAL A 304 6.52 0.89 -29.46
N LEU A 305 7.23 1.50 -28.51
CA LEU A 305 7.26 2.96 -28.35
C LEU A 305 7.97 3.67 -29.51
N ILE A 306 9.05 3.09 -30.05
CA ILE A 306 9.77 3.63 -31.22
C ILE A 306 8.90 3.61 -32.47
N ASP A 307 8.18 2.51 -32.71
CA ASP A 307 7.32 2.34 -33.88
C ASP A 307 6.00 3.13 -33.77
N SER A 308 5.73 3.72 -32.60
CA SER A 308 4.52 4.45 -32.32
C SER A 308 4.59 5.92 -32.75
N SER A 309 3.42 6.50 -33.06
CA SER A 309 3.26 7.96 -33.11
C SER A 309 3.41 8.60 -31.73
N TYR A 310 3.36 9.94 -31.67
CA TYR A 310 3.43 10.68 -30.41
C TYR A 310 2.52 10.09 -29.33
N THR A 311 3.10 9.79 -28.17
CA THR A 311 2.46 9.03 -27.10
C THR A 311 2.66 9.73 -25.77
N LEU A 312 1.61 9.78 -24.97
CA LEU A 312 1.64 10.29 -23.61
C LEU A 312 1.40 9.15 -22.63
N LEU A 313 2.39 8.85 -21.80
CA LEU A 313 2.34 7.79 -20.81
C LEU A 313 2.32 8.39 -19.40
N LEU A 314 1.31 8.06 -18.61
CA LEU A 314 1.21 8.42 -17.20
C LEU A 314 1.46 7.18 -16.33
N LEU A 315 2.53 7.20 -15.54
CA LEU A 315 2.82 6.19 -14.52
C LEU A 315 2.38 6.73 -13.15
N ASP A 316 1.29 6.19 -12.61
CA ASP A 316 0.71 6.64 -11.34
C ASP A 316 1.22 5.81 -10.15
N ASN A 317 1.56 6.47 -9.04
CA ASN A 317 2.13 5.87 -7.82
C ASN A 317 3.42 5.09 -8.07
N PHE A 318 4.35 5.71 -8.81
CA PHE A 318 5.62 5.10 -9.20
C PHE A 318 6.50 4.70 -8.01
N GLU A 319 6.24 5.22 -6.80
CA GLU A 319 6.90 4.78 -5.56
C GLU A 319 6.79 3.26 -5.34
N SER A 320 5.73 2.63 -5.83
CA SER A 320 5.53 1.17 -5.69
C SER A 320 6.63 0.35 -6.36
N ILE A 321 7.23 0.89 -7.43
CA ILE A 321 8.36 0.27 -8.13
C ILE A 321 9.68 0.85 -7.63
N TRP A 322 9.72 2.15 -7.41
CA TRP A 322 10.93 2.85 -6.99
C TRP A 322 11.45 2.37 -5.64
N ASP A 323 10.56 2.23 -4.64
CA ASP A 323 10.95 1.82 -3.29
C ASP A 323 10.98 0.29 -3.10
N PHE A 324 10.55 -0.48 -4.10
CA PHE A 324 10.50 -1.95 -4.00
C PHE A 324 11.90 -2.54 -3.90
N GLN A 325 12.17 -3.24 -2.80
CA GLN A 325 13.48 -3.84 -2.47
C GLN A 325 14.67 -2.87 -2.56
N ARG A 326 14.42 -1.56 -2.64
CA ARG A 326 15.42 -0.50 -2.87
C ARG A 326 16.24 -0.70 -4.15
N ASP A 327 15.72 -1.43 -5.14
CA ASP A 327 16.37 -1.57 -6.45
C ASP A 327 16.05 -0.37 -7.35
N HIS A 328 16.68 0.76 -7.02
CA HIS A 328 16.53 2.00 -7.77
C HIS A 328 17.19 1.92 -9.15
N GLU A 329 18.04 0.91 -9.42
CA GLU A 329 18.73 0.77 -10.71
C GLU A 329 17.76 0.26 -11.78
N ALA A 330 17.03 -0.82 -11.49
CA ALA A 330 16.04 -1.36 -12.41
C ALA A 330 14.92 -0.33 -12.70
N ALA A 331 14.38 0.30 -11.64
CA ALA A 331 13.34 1.32 -11.76
C ALA A 331 13.81 2.54 -12.59
N ARG A 332 15.07 2.95 -12.43
CA ARG A 332 15.68 3.99 -13.27
C ARG A 332 15.84 3.54 -14.72
N GLY A 333 16.28 2.30 -14.95
CA GLY A 333 16.51 1.74 -16.27
C GLY A 333 15.26 1.78 -17.16
N ILE A 334 14.08 1.49 -16.61
CA ILE A 334 12.83 1.58 -17.38
C ILE A 334 12.43 3.03 -17.68
N LEU A 335 12.58 3.96 -16.72
CA LEU A 335 12.31 5.37 -16.99
C LEU A 335 13.26 5.93 -18.06
N GLN A 336 14.54 5.56 -18.01
CA GLN A 336 15.53 5.90 -19.04
C GLN A 336 15.19 5.30 -20.40
N THR A 337 14.72 4.06 -20.42
CA THR A 337 14.28 3.39 -21.64
C THR A 337 13.12 4.13 -22.30
N ILE A 338 12.07 4.45 -21.54
CA ILE A 338 10.89 5.18 -22.03
C ILE A 338 11.29 6.59 -22.46
N SER A 339 12.04 7.32 -21.62
CA SER A 339 12.48 8.69 -21.91
C SER A 339 13.51 8.78 -23.04
N SER A 340 14.15 7.69 -23.46
CA SER A 340 15.03 7.72 -24.64
C SER A 340 14.27 7.76 -25.97
N VAL A 341 12.95 7.57 -25.97
CA VAL A 341 12.10 7.60 -27.18
C VAL A 341 11.50 8.99 -27.35
N THR A 342 11.99 9.76 -28.32
CA THR A 342 11.61 11.17 -28.55
C THR A 342 10.12 11.38 -28.85
N ALA A 343 9.42 10.36 -29.36
CA ALA A 343 7.98 10.40 -29.60
C ALA A 343 7.14 10.14 -28.32
N THR A 344 7.75 9.82 -27.18
CA THR A 344 7.03 9.43 -25.95
C THR A 344 7.26 10.44 -24.84
N SER A 345 6.22 11.21 -24.51
CA SER A 345 6.18 12.04 -23.32
C SER A 345 5.75 11.21 -22.10
N LEU A 346 6.39 11.46 -20.96
CA LEU A 346 6.21 10.71 -19.72
C LEU A 346 5.75 11.65 -18.61
N ILE A 347 4.68 11.26 -17.92
CA ILE A 347 4.27 11.86 -16.66
C ILE A 347 4.40 10.78 -15.57
N ILE A 348 5.00 11.12 -14.44
CA ILE A 348 4.95 10.28 -13.26
C ILE A 348 4.23 11.00 -12.13
N THR A 349 3.48 10.25 -11.32
CA THR A 349 3.10 10.69 -9.97
C THR A 349 3.85 9.85 -8.95
N MET A 350 4.37 10.50 -7.91
CA MET A 350 5.14 9.80 -6.89
C MET A 350 5.06 10.46 -5.52
N ARG A 351 5.04 9.65 -4.45
CA ARG A 351 5.26 10.09 -3.06
C ARG A 351 6.75 10.33 -2.78
N ALA A 352 7.31 11.38 -3.36
CA ALA A 352 8.69 11.78 -3.12
C ALA A 352 8.84 13.30 -3.01
N ALA A 353 9.99 13.74 -2.48
CA ALA A 353 10.40 15.14 -2.49
C ALA A 353 11.22 15.49 -3.74
N ASN A 354 11.95 14.53 -4.30
CA ASN A 354 12.79 14.68 -5.47
C ASN A 354 12.40 13.63 -6.51
N PRO A 355 12.48 13.95 -7.82
CA PRO A 355 12.18 12.98 -8.85
C PRO A 355 13.31 11.94 -8.97
N PRO A 356 13.04 10.75 -9.54
CA PRO A 356 14.07 9.75 -9.81
C PRO A 356 15.24 10.31 -10.63
N PRO A 357 16.51 10.15 -10.18
CA PRO A 357 17.68 10.60 -10.95
C PRO A 357 17.87 9.74 -12.20
N GLY A 358 18.54 10.31 -13.22
CA GLY A 358 18.89 9.62 -14.45
C GLY A 358 17.95 9.90 -15.64
N VAL A 359 16.87 10.63 -15.41
CA VAL A 359 15.98 11.17 -16.46
C VAL A 359 16.11 12.68 -16.47
N GLN A 360 16.13 13.28 -17.66
CA GLN A 360 16.05 14.72 -17.82
C GLN A 360 14.58 15.15 -17.68
N TRP A 361 14.20 15.59 -16.48
CA TRP A 361 12.86 16.10 -16.19
C TRP A 361 12.72 17.53 -16.74
N THR A 362 11.79 17.74 -17.66
CA THR A 362 11.50 19.10 -18.15
C THR A 362 10.74 19.90 -17.10
N TRP A 363 9.90 19.22 -16.32
CA TRP A 363 9.20 19.82 -15.21
C TRP A 363 9.14 18.84 -14.04
N HIS A 364 9.39 19.35 -12.84
CA HIS A 364 9.12 18.60 -11.62
C HIS A 364 8.74 19.57 -10.51
N SER A 365 7.71 19.22 -9.74
CA SER A 365 7.37 19.98 -8.55
C SER A 365 6.63 19.14 -7.54
N THR A 366 6.86 19.47 -6.27
CA THR A 366 6.10 18.94 -5.15
C THR A 366 4.81 19.74 -5.04
N LEU A 367 3.67 19.07 -5.21
CA LEU A 367 2.38 19.73 -5.03
C LEU A 367 2.28 20.31 -3.62
N SER A 368 1.90 21.57 -3.54
CA SER A 368 1.62 22.27 -2.29
C SER A 368 0.31 21.80 -1.66
N ILE A 369 -0.02 22.29 -0.47
CA ILE A 369 -1.40 22.26 0.03
C ILE A 369 -2.29 23.22 -0.78
N LEU A 370 -3.62 23.13 -0.63
CA LEU A 370 -4.55 24.05 -1.30
C LEU A 370 -4.52 25.44 -0.63
N SER A 371 -4.84 26.48 -1.40
CA SER A 371 -5.12 27.78 -0.82
C SER A 371 -6.39 27.71 0.05
N PRO A 372 -6.53 28.57 1.08
CA PRO A 372 -7.73 28.60 1.90
C PRO A 372 -9.02 28.75 1.09
N GLU A 373 -9.00 29.56 0.02
CA GLU A 373 -10.13 29.74 -0.88
C GLU A 373 -10.47 28.47 -1.67
N ALA A 374 -9.46 27.81 -2.25
CA ALA A 374 -9.67 26.56 -3.00
C ALA A 374 -10.16 25.43 -2.08
N ALA A 375 -9.60 25.31 -0.88
CA ALA A 375 -10.02 24.34 0.12
C ALA A 375 -11.49 24.54 0.54
N ARG A 376 -11.88 25.79 0.77
CA ARG A 376 -13.27 26.17 1.05
C ARG A 376 -14.20 25.81 -0.10
N ASN A 377 -13.79 26.07 -1.34
CA ASN A 377 -14.58 25.72 -2.52
C ASN A 377 -14.77 24.19 -2.66
N VAL A 378 -13.73 23.39 -2.42
CA VAL A 378 -13.84 21.92 -2.42
C VAL A 378 -14.86 21.47 -1.37
N PHE A 379 -14.74 21.97 -0.13
CA PHE A 379 -15.63 21.59 0.96
C PHE A 379 -17.09 21.96 0.65
N LEU A 380 -17.35 23.20 0.25
CA LEU A 380 -18.71 23.70 -0.01
C LEU A 380 -19.32 23.12 -1.28
N THR A 381 -18.52 22.64 -2.23
CA THR A 381 -19.04 21.88 -3.38
C THR A 381 -19.65 20.54 -2.95
N ILE A 382 -19.09 19.92 -1.90
CA ILE A 382 -19.57 18.65 -1.35
C ILE A 382 -20.70 18.89 -0.35
N ASN A 383 -20.52 19.84 0.58
CA ASN A 383 -21.48 20.18 1.62
C ASN A 383 -21.89 21.66 1.54
N PRO A 384 -22.76 22.05 0.58
CA PRO A 384 -23.11 23.45 0.33
C PRO A 384 -23.91 24.08 1.47
N MET A 385 -24.62 23.27 2.24
CA MET A 385 -25.46 23.73 3.35
C MET A 385 -24.68 23.91 4.65
N PHE A 386 -23.40 23.56 4.71
CA PHE A 386 -22.62 23.61 5.94
C PHE A 386 -22.64 24.99 6.61
N CYS A 387 -22.48 26.06 5.83
CA CYS A 387 -22.40 27.41 6.38
C CYS A 387 -23.76 28.10 6.58
N CYS A 388 -24.85 27.65 5.93
CA CYS A 388 -26.22 28.21 5.98
C CYS A 388 -26.30 29.75 6.19
N GLY A 389 -25.38 30.54 5.62
CA GLY A 389 -25.33 32.01 5.75
C GLY A 389 -25.04 32.56 7.15
N SER A 390 -24.58 31.74 8.10
CA SER A 390 -24.19 32.18 9.45
C SER A 390 -22.69 32.47 9.52
N SER A 391 -22.30 33.62 10.08
CA SER A 391 -20.87 33.96 10.29
C SER A 391 -20.15 32.92 11.16
N SER A 392 -20.86 32.33 12.13
CA SER A 392 -20.34 31.24 12.95
C SER A 392 -19.96 30.00 12.14
N GLY A 393 -20.73 29.64 11.11
CA GLY A 393 -20.43 28.47 10.27
C GLY A 393 -19.16 28.68 9.44
N ASP A 394 -18.96 29.89 8.94
CA ASP A 394 -17.79 30.27 8.15
C ASP A 394 -16.49 30.28 8.98
N GLU A 395 -16.55 30.77 10.21
CA GLU A 395 -15.43 30.74 11.16
C GLU A 395 -15.05 29.30 11.51
N ILE A 396 -16.04 28.46 11.80
CA ILE A 396 -15.83 27.03 12.11
C ILE A 396 -15.25 26.28 10.91
N LEU A 397 -15.75 26.54 9.71
CA LEU A 397 -15.20 25.93 8.50
C LEU A 397 -13.74 26.33 8.31
N SER A 398 -13.41 27.61 8.50
CA SER A 398 -12.04 28.10 8.37
C SER A 398 -11.10 27.46 9.42
N GLU A 399 -11.59 27.27 10.66
CA GLU A 399 -10.86 26.56 11.70
C GLU A 399 -10.62 25.09 11.33
N LEU A 400 -11.66 24.38 10.88
CA LEU A 400 -11.57 22.99 10.44
C LEU A 400 -10.61 22.80 9.26
N LEU A 401 -10.65 23.69 8.26
CA LEU A 401 -9.77 23.61 7.09
C LEU A 401 -8.30 23.83 7.47
N ARG A 402 -8.03 24.72 8.42
CA ARG A 402 -6.70 24.90 9.00
C ARG A 402 -6.23 23.66 9.75
N GLU A 403 -7.11 23.02 10.51
CA GLU A 403 -6.77 21.81 11.28
C GLU A 403 -6.49 20.57 10.42
N VAL A 404 -7.04 20.50 9.21
CA VAL A 404 -6.75 19.43 8.23
C VAL A 404 -5.62 19.80 7.26
N ASP A 405 -4.85 20.85 7.59
CA ASP A 405 -3.71 21.36 6.82
C ASP A 405 -4.00 21.64 5.34
N TYR A 406 -5.25 21.96 5.02
CA TYR A 406 -5.71 22.19 3.66
C TYR A 406 -5.39 21.05 2.66
N VAL A 407 -5.27 19.81 3.15
CA VAL A 407 -4.99 18.63 2.32
C VAL A 407 -6.26 18.19 1.58
N PRO A 408 -6.27 18.12 0.22
CA PRO A 408 -7.47 17.82 -0.57
C PRO A 408 -8.24 16.57 -0.13
N LEU A 409 -7.56 15.45 0.11
CA LEU A 409 -8.21 14.20 0.55
C LEU A 409 -8.87 14.36 1.92
N ALA A 410 -8.19 15.01 2.87
CA ALA A 410 -8.73 15.23 4.20
C ALA A 410 -9.94 16.17 4.17
N ILE A 411 -9.89 17.24 3.35
CA ILE A 411 -11.02 18.15 3.13
C ILE A 411 -12.21 17.40 2.52
N HIS A 412 -11.96 16.58 1.50
CA HIS A 412 -13.00 15.79 0.84
C HIS A 412 -13.71 14.88 1.85
N LEU A 413 -12.94 14.10 2.61
CA LEU A 413 -13.48 13.17 3.60
C LEU A 413 -14.21 13.93 4.72
N LEU A 414 -13.64 15.03 5.22
CA LEU A 414 -14.29 15.87 6.23
C LEU A 414 -15.63 16.42 5.74
N ALA A 415 -15.71 16.85 4.48
CA ALA A 415 -16.94 17.34 3.88
C ALA A 415 -18.00 16.23 3.76
N GLN A 416 -17.60 15.00 3.38
CA GLN A 416 -18.50 13.85 3.28
C GLN A 416 -19.04 13.40 4.65
N VAL A 417 -18.16 13.22 5.64
CA VAL A 417 -18.58 12.76 6.99
C VAL A 417 -19.37 13.82 7.77
N SER A 418 -19.38 15.07 7.30
CA SER A 418 -20.10 16.18 7.92
C SER A 418 -21.44 16.50 7.26
N LEU A 419 -21.89 15.74 6.26
CA LEU A 419 -23.17 15.99 5.57
C LEU A 419 -24.37 16.04 6.52
N ASP A 420 -24.38 15.19 7.54
CA ASP A 420 -25.49 15.10 8.52
C ASP A 420 -25.18 15.83 9.85
N LEU A 421 -24.13 16.65 9.89
CA LEU A 421 -23.63 17.29 11.11
C LEU A 421 -23.71 18.82 11.01
N THR A 422 -24.11 19.45 12.12
CA THR A 422 -23.98 20.91 12.28
C THR A 422 -22.49 21.31 12.40
N PRO A 423 -22.08 22.52 11.99
CA PRO A 423 -20.70 22.98 12.11
C PRO A 423 -20.11 22.79 13.51
N GLN A 424 -20.86 23.17 14.56
CA GLN A 424 -20.41 23.03 15.94
C GLN A 424 -20.23 21.56 16.34
N SER A 425 -21.12 20.67 15.88
CA SER A 425 -20.98 19.24 16.13
C SER A 425 -19.81 18.62 15.38
N THR A 426 -19.55 19.06 14.14
CA THR A 426 -18.41 18.63 13.32
C THR A 426 -17.10 19.02 13.99
N LEU A 427 -16.98 20.27 14.46
CA LEU A 427 -15.80 20.74 15.19
C LEU A 427 -15.56 19.95 16.48
N ARG A 428 -16.61 19.71 17.28
CA ARG A 428 -16.49 18.88 18.51
C ARG A 428 -16.08 17.44 18.21
N GLN A 429 -16.61 16.85 17.14
CA GLN A 429 -16.22 15.50 16.72
C GLN A 429 -14.77 15.46 16.24
N TRP A 430 -14.35 16.45 15.45
CA TRP A 430 -12.97 16.60 15.01
C TRP A 430 -12.01 16.73 16.20
N GLN A 431 -12.32 17.60 17.17
CA GLN A 431 -11.50 17.77 18.38
C GLN A 431 -11.35 16.48 19.19
N LYS A 432 -12.35 15.59 19.16
CA LYS A 432 -12.34 14.32 19.90
C LYS A 432 -11.68 13.18 19.14
N LYS A 433 -11.97 13.03 17.85
CA LYS A 433 -11.59 11.87 17.03
C LYS A 433 -10.40 12.13 16.11
N LYS A 434 -10.13 13.39 15.76
CA LYS A 434 -9.06 13.81 14.83
C LYS A 434 -9.09 12.97 13.54
N THR A 435 -7.98 12.40 13.10
CA THR A 435 -7.86 11.63 11.85
C THR A 435 -8.79 10.43 11.76
N GLN A 436 -9.19 9.83 12.90
CA GLN A 436 -10.18 8.73 12.94
C GLN A 436 -11.56 9.16 12.44
N MET A 437 -11.83 10.47 12.39
CA MET A 437 -13.06 11.00 11.81
C MET A 437 -13.05 10.96 10.27
N LEU A 438 -11.87 10.95 9.65
CA LEU A 438 -11.72 11.02 8.19
C LEU A 438 -11.77 9.62 7.56
N THR A 439 -12.87 8.92 7.82
CA THR A 439 -13.16 7.59 7.26
C THR A 439 -14.63 7.51 6.86
N LEU A 440 -14.93 7.09 5.63
CA LEU A 440 -16.32 6.93 5.17
C LEU A 440 -16.98 5.67 5.75
N ASP A 441 -16.20 4.60 5.90
CA ASP A 441 -16.57 3.36 6.57
C ASP A 441 -15.45 2.96 7.55
N GLN A 442 -15.81 2.40 8.70
CA GLN A 442 -14.84 1.93 9.71
C GLN A 442 -14.08 0.69 9.25
N PHE A 443 -14.62 -0.04 8.26
CA PHE A 443 -14.01 -1.24 7.71
C PHE A 443 -13.42 -1.03 6.30
N THR A 444 -13.38 0.21 5.79
CA THR A 444 -12.83 0.45 4.46
C THR A 444 -11.33 0.17 4.44
N ALA A 445 -10.92 -0.57 3.40
CA ALA A 445 -9.52 -0.75 3.06
C ALA A 445 -9.10 0.18 1.91
N ASP A 446 -10.01 1.05 1.43
CA ASP A 446 -9.70 2.00 0.38
C ASP A 446 -9.01 3.25 0.96
N ARG A 447 -7.79 3.51 0.49
CA ARG A 447 -6.99 4.68 0.84
C ARG A 447 -7.63 6.01 0.43
N LEU A 448 -8.58 6.01 -0.50
CA LEU A 448 -9.36 7.18 -0.89
C LEU A 448 -10.53 7.44 0.06
N GLU A 449 -10.93 6.45 0.84
CA GLU A 449 -12.03 6.53 1.79
C GLU A 449 -11.55 6.71 3.24
N SER A 450 -10.25 6.56 3.50
CA SER A 450 -9.65 6.72 4.82
C SER A 450 -8.23 7.30 4.78
N VAL A 451 -8.02 8.40 5.53
CA VAL A 451 -6.69 8.99 5.71
C VAL A 451 -5.77 8.03 6.47
N GLU A 452 -6.29 7.29 7.45
CA GLU A 452 -5.48 6.34 8.22
C GLU A 452 -4.94 5.21 7.36
N VAL A 453 -5.77 4.68 6.43
CA VAL A 453 -5.32 3.67 5.46
C VAL A 453 -4.23 4.25 4.54
N SER A 454 -4.40 5.47 4.04
CA SER A 454 -3.38 6.11 3.18
C SER A 454 -2.04 6.33 3.91
N ILE A 455 -2.08 6.68 5.20
CA ILE A 455 -0.89 6.84 6.05
C ILE A 455 -0.26 5.48 6.33
N ALA A 456 -1.05 4.48 6.70
CA ALA A 456 -0.57 3.12 6.99
C ALA A 456 0.18 2.52 5.79
N LEU A 457 -0.33 2.70 4.57
CA LEU A 457 0.36 2.27 3.34
C LEU A 457 1.73 2.95 3.18
N SER A 458 1.85 4.24 3.52
CA SER A 458 3.12 4.98 3.48
C SER A 458 4.09 4.59 4.58
N ILE A 459 3.60 4.18 5.75
CA ILE A 459 4.48 3.69 6.84
C ILE A 459 4.98 2.28 6.51
N ASN A 460 4.12 1.42 5.97
CA ASN A 460 4.49 0.06 5.60
C ASN A 460 5.52 0.02 4.46
N SER A 461 5.56 1.04 3.59
CA SER A 461 6.58 1.15 2.54
C SER A 461 7.98 1.50 3.06
N LEU A 462 8.12 1.95 4.31
CA LEU A 462 9.41 2.26 4.92
C LEU A 462 10.20 1.02 5.35
N ASP A 463 9.76 -0.20 5.00
CA ASP A 463 10.35 -1.47 5.46
C ASP A 463 10.54 -1.48 6.98
N THR A 464 9.48 -1.87 7.68
CA THR A 464 9.44 -1.88 9.14
C THR A 464 10.47 -2.82 9.78
N SER A 465 11.02 -3.75 9.00
CA SER A 465 12.05 -4.69 9.46
C SER A 465 13.48 -4.15 9.31
N GLY A 466 13.72 -3.31 8.29
CA GLY A 466 15.03 -2.74 7.98
C GLY A 466 15.26 -1.32 8.53
N ASN A 467 14.22 -0.59 8.95
CA ASN A 467 14.31 0.79 9.43
C ASN A 467 13.54 1.01 10.76
N SER A 468 13.77 0.15 11.77
CA SER A 468 13.09 0.24 13.07
C SER A 468 13.30 1.61 13.75
N GLU A 469 14.50 2.17 13.61
CA GLU A 469 14.92 3.45 14.17
C GLU A 469 14.15 4.63 13.53
N ALA A 470 13.87 4.55 12.23
CA ALA A 470 13.09 5.57 11.53
C ALA A 470 11.63 5.57 12.01
N ILE A 471 11.04 4.40 12.24
CA ILE A 471 9.69 4.27 12.80
C ILE A 471 9.65 4.77 14.24
N GLN A 472 10.67 4.44 15.04
CA GLN A 472 10.79 4.94 16.40
C GLN A 472 10.92 6.47 16.43
N LEU A 473 11.73 7.05 15.52
CA LEU A 473 11.82 8.50 15.35
C LEU A 473 10.47 9.11 14.98
N LEU A 474 9.75 8.54 14.01
CA LEU A 474 8.40 8.99 13.67
C LEU A 474 7.44 8.94 14.87
N GLY A 475 7.51 7.87 15.67
CA GLY A 475 6.74 7.75 16.91
C GLY A 475 7.10 8.83 17.93
N MET A 476 8.38 9.17 18.08
CA MET A 476 8.83 10.26 18.95
C MET A 476 8.41 11.63 18.43
N LEU A 477 8.43 11.84 17.12
CA LEU A 477 7.94 13.07 16.47
C LEU A 477 6.46 13.30 16.76
N CYS A 478 5.64 12.24 16.82
CA CYS A 478 4.23 12.33 17.18
C CYS A 478 3.97 12.78 18.63
N LEU A 479 4.96 12.68 19.52
CA LEU A 479 4.84 13.16 20.91
C LEU A 479 5.10 14.66 21.03
N LEU A 480 5.61 15.30 19.97
CA LEU A 480 5.86 16.73 19.94
C LEU A 480 4.62 17.47 19.42
N PRO A 481 4.13 18.52 20.12
CA PRO A 481 2.85 19.16 19.83
C PRO A 481 2.74 19.77 18.43
N ASP A 482 3.86 20.16 17.81
CA ASP A 482 3.93 20.68 16.43
C ASP A 482 4.99 19.91 15.59
N GLY A 483 5.31 18.68 16.01
CA GLY A 483 6.46 17.96 15.47
C GLY A 483 7.77 18.68 15.78
N LEU A 484 8.67 18.75 14.79
CA LEU A 484 10.03 19.24 14.96
C LEU A 484 10.26 20.44 14.02
N LEU A 485 9.95 21.63 14.53
CA LEU A 485 10.16 22.91 13.84
C LEU A 485 11.63 23.06 13.46
N GLN A 486 11.89 23.42 12.19
CA GLN A 486 13.24 23.60 11.64
C GLN A 486 14.15 22.38 11.85
N TRP A 487 13.61 21.16 11.77
CA TRP A 487 14.38 19.94 11.98
C TRP A 487 15.63 19.85 11.09
N GLN A 488 15.62 20.43 9.88
CA GLN A 488 16.80 20.48 9.02
C GLN A 488 17.96 21.25 9.66
N GLU A 489 17.67 22.35 10.36
CA GLU A 489 18.68 23.16 11.06
C GLU A 489 19.14 22.50 12.36
N ARG A 490 18.37 21.53 12.87
CA ARG A 490 18.62 20.84 14.14
C ARG A 490 19.09 19.39 13.95
N LEU A 491 19.30 18.97 12.70
CA LEU A 491 19.60 17.58 12.36
C LEU A 491 20.88 17.10 13.07
N GLU A 492 21.93 17.91 13.02
CA GLU A 492 23.24 17.60 13.64
C GLU A 492 23.12 17.38 15.16
N LEU A 493 22.27 18.16 15.83
CA LEU A 493 22.03 18.05 17.28
C LEU A 493 21.17 16.83 17.65
N ILE A 494 20.27 16.44 16.75
CA ILE A 494 19.42 15.25 16.92
C ILE A 494 20.26 13.99 16.70
N GLU A 495 21.09 13.98 15.65
CA GLU A 495 21.98 12.88 15.28
C GLU A 495 22.99 12.57 16.41
N GLU A 496 23.67 13.58 16.95
CA GLU A 496 24.61 13.40 18.09
C GLU A 496 23.96 12.78 19.32
N ARG A 497 22.67 13.03 19.55
CA ARG A 497 21.94 12.49 20.70
C ARG A 497 21.32 11.12 20.43
N PHE A 498 21.07 10.78 19.17
CA PHE A 498 20.45 9.51 18.80
C PHE A 498 21.38 8.31 19.03
N ASP A 499 22.69 8.45 18.80
CA ASP A 499 23.67 7.39 19.07
C ASP A 499 23.84 7.06 20.57
N THR A 500 23.24 7.87 21.45
CA THR A 500 23.37 7.73 22.92
C THR A 500 22.05 7.45 23.65
N ALA A 501 20.93 7.40 22.93
CA ALA A 501 19.58 7.14 23.44
C ALA A 501 19.14 5.71 23.13
#